data_AF-A0A524F476-F1
#
_entry.id   AF-A0A524F476-F1
#
_cell.length_a   1.000
_cell.length_b   1.000
_cell.length_c   1.000
_cell.angle_alpha   90.00
_cell.angle_beta   90.00
_cell.angle_gamma   90.00
#
_symmetry.space_group_name_H-M   'P 1'
#
loop_
_entity.id
_entity.type
_entity.pdbx_description
1 polymer ?
#
loop_
_entity_poly.entity_id
_entity_poly.type
_entity_poly.pdbx_seq_one_letter_code
_entity_poly.pdbx_strand_id
1 'polypeptide(L)'
;MARRIRNKSKLAGKYLVKRKKTKVELEKDAIVRQKELFYWAKAITGAVAGFLGVYAFELVGWWMFIYMILMWFGFPWILSFGFFRFRYDKENWSWKEILKEGAGIFFLTFMLVSTVFHTIKYFPIFDHFIGL
;
A
#
# COMPACT_ATOMS: atom_id res chain seq x y z
N MET A 1 -29.08 48.05 5.24
CA MET A 1 -28.26 47.20 6.15
C MET A 1 -27.49 46.06 5.45
N ALA A 2 -27.98 45.49 4.35
CA ALA A 2 -27.37 44.32 3.68
C ALA A 2 -25.96 44.52 3.06
N ARG A 3 -25.53 45.76 2.78
CA ARG A 3 -24.19 46.02 2.19
C ARG A 3 -23.03 45.80 3.17
N ARG A 4 -23.23 45.93 4.49
CA ARG A 4 -22.13 45.74 5.47
C ARG A 4 -21.77 44.27 5.70
N ILE A 5 -22.75 43.37 5.57
CA ILE A 5 -22.54 41.92 5.78
C ILE A 5 -21.70 41.33 4.63
N ARG A 6 -21.92 41.79 3.40
CA ARG A 6 -21.20 41.32 2.19
C ARG A 6 -19.70 41.65 2.21
N ASN A 7 -19.28 42.72 2.90
CA ASN A 7 -17.86 43.07 3.00
C ASN A 7 -17.12 42.28 4.09
N LYS A 8 -17.79 41.86 5.16
CA LYS A 8 -17.18 40.99 6.18
C LYS A 8 -16.81 39.61 5.62
N SER A 9 -17.63 39.02 4.74
CA SER A 9 -17.31 37.72 4.13
C SER A 9 -16.15 37.79 3.13
N LYS A 10 -16.02 38.89 2.37
CA LYS A 10 -14.88 39.12 1.47
C LYS A 10 -13.56 39.37 2.23
N LEU A 11 -13.62 39.99 3.41
CA LEU A 11 -12.46 40.15 4.29
C LEU A 11 -12.07 38.82 4.95
N ALA A 12 -13.03 38.00 5.38
CA ALA A 12 -12.75 36.68 5.95
C ALA A 12 -12.02 35.74 4.96
N GLY A 13 -12.33 35.81 3.67
CA GLY A 13 -11.63 35.05 2.63
C GLY A 13 -10.19 35.51 2.35
N LYS A 14 -9.79 36.71 2.80
CA LYS A 14 -8.47 37.30 2.53
C LYS A 14 -7.41 36.96 3.59
N TYR A 15 -7.82 36.37 4.72
CA TYR A 15 -6.94 35.91 5.80
C TYR A 15 -6.75 34.40 5.85
N LEU A 16 -7.07 33.67 4.78
CA LEU A 16 -6.43 32.38 4.53
C LEU A 16 -4.98 32.65 4.11
N VAL A 17 -4.19 33.14 5.06
CA VAL A 17 -2.74 33.16 5.00
C VAL A 17 -2.36 31.71 4.79
N LYS A 18 -2.10 31.33 3.53
CA LYS A 18 -1.35 30.12 3.20
C LYS A 18 -0.05 30.24 4.00
N ARG A 19 0.00 29.64 5.19
CA ARG A 19 1.26 29.40 5.90
C ARG A 19 2.17 28.75 4.88
N LYS A 20 3.14 29.49 4.40
CA LYS A 20 4.18 28.99 3.53
C LYS A 20 4.95 28.01 4.39
N LYS A 21 4.57 26.73 4.33
CA LYS A 21 5.20 25.65 5.08
C LYS A 21 6.72 25.79 4.89
N THR A 22 7.46 25.80 5.99
CA THR A 22 8.92 25.86 5.97
C THR A 22 9.46 24.70 5.14
N LYS A 23 10.60 24.84 4.44
CA LYS A 23 11.19 23.76 3.62
C LYS A 23 11.27 22.42 4.37
N VAL A 24 11.55 22.47 5.67
CA VAL A 24 11.60 21.33 6.61
C VAL A 24 10.24 20.64 6.81
N GLU A 25 9.14 21.39 6.82
CA GLU A 25 7.77 20.85 6.97
C GLU A 25 7.32 20.15 5.67
N LEU A 26 7.66 20.72 4.51
CA LEU A 26 7.38 20.13 3.19
C LEU A 26 8.14 18.81 2.97
N GLU A 27 9.37 18.73 3.48
CA GLU A 27 10.22 17.55 3.39
C GLU A 27 9.69 16.41 4.27
N LYS A 28 9.26 16.73 5.50
CA LYS A 28 8.58 15.76 6.39
C LYS A 28 7.28 15.25 5.77
N ASP A 29 6.45 16.13 5.20
CA ASP A 29 5.22 15.74 4.51
C ASP A 29 5.50 14.82 3.30
N ALA A 30 6.59 15.05 2.57
CA ALA A 30 6.99 14.22 1.44
C ALA A 30 7.44 12.82 1.88
N ILE A 31 8.19 12.71 2.98
CA ILE A 31 8.61 11.42 3.55
C ILE A 31 7.39 10.61 4.01
N VAL A 32 6.44 11.24 4.70
CA VAL A 32 5.20 10.58 5.15
C VAL A 32 4.42 10.04 3.97
N ARG A 33 4.26 10.83 2.89
CA ARG A 33 3.60 10.37 1.66
C ARG A 33 4.32 9.21 0.99
N GLN A 34 5.66 9.20 0.99
CA GLN A 34 6.42 8.08 0.45
C GLN A 34 6.22 6.79 1.26
N LYS A 35 6.21 6.89 2.60
CA LYS A 35 5.91 5.74 3.48
C LYS A 35 4.51 5.20 3.22
N GLU A 36 3.53 6.08 3.08
CA GLU A 36 2.16 5.71 2.74
C GLU A 36 2.07 5.00 1.38
N LEU A 37 2.73 5.54 0.34
CA LEU A 37 2.78 4.90 -0.99
C LEU A 37 3.46 3.52 -0.92
N PHE A 38 4.53 3.38 -0.16
CA PHE A 38 5.23 2.11 0.01
C PHE A 38 4.38 1.09 0.77
N TYR A 39 3.64 1.54 1.78
CA TYR A 39 2.67 0.73 2.52
C TYR A 39 1.58 0.18 1.60
N TRP A 40 0.98 1.05 0.78
CA TRP A 40 -0.01 0.65 -0.23
C TRP A 40 0.56 -0.26 -1.30
N ALA A 41 1.78 0.01 -1.76
CA ALA A 41 2.47 -0.86 -2.71
C ALA A 41 2.63 -2.27 -2.14
N LYS A 42 3.06 -2.42 -0.88
CA LYS A 42 3.14 -3.73 -0.21
C LYS A 42 1.78 -4.41 -0.04
N ALA A 43 0.72 -3.65 0.25
CA ALA A 43 -0.63 -4.20 0.34
C ALA A 43 -1.10 -4.80 -1.01
N ILE A 44 -0.94 -4.04 -2.11
CA ILE A 44 -1.28 -4.50 -3.46
C ILE A 44 -0.43 -5.72 -3.83
N THR A 45 0.84 -5.69 -3.48
CA THR A 45 1.75 -6.81 -3.70
C THR A 45 1.30 -8.06 -2.98
N GLY A 46 0.95 -7.95 -1.68
CA GLY A 46 0.46 -9.08 -0.89
C GLY A 46 -0.78 -9.69 -1.53
N ALA A 47 -1.71 -8.84 -1.99
CA ALA A 47 -2.89 -9.29 -2.72
C ALA A 47 -2.53 -10.03 -4.03
N VAL A 48 -1.68 -9.45 -4.88
CA VAL A 48 -1.27 -10.07 -6.16
C VAL A 48 -0.51 -11.37 -5.92
N ALA A 49 0.40 -11.39 -4.95
CA ALA A 49 1.16 -12.58 -4.57
C ALA A 49 0.21 -13.68 -4.07
N GLY A 50 -0.74 -13.36 -3.19
CA GLY A 50 -1.72 -14.32 -2.68
C GLY A 50 -2.61 -14.91 -3.78
N PHE A 51 -3.05 -14.07 -4.72
CA PHE A 51 -3.79 -14.52 -5.89
C PHE A 51 -2.96 -15.46 -6.78
N LEU A 52 -1.72 -15.09 -7.13
CA LEU A 52 -0.83 -15.91 -7.96
C LEU A 52 -0.44 -17.22 -7.27
N GLY A 53 -0.21 -17.20 -5.95
CA GLY A 53 0.13 -18.40 -5.18
C GLY A 53 -0.93 -19.48 -5.26
N VAL A 54 -2.20 -19.08 -5.23
CA VAL A 54 -3.35 -20.00 -5.33
C VAL A 54 -3.66 -20.37 -6.78
N TYR A 55 -3.69 -19.38 -7.69
CA TYR A 55 -4.17 -19.60 -9.05
C TYR A 55 -3.09 -20.18 -9.99
N ALA A 56 -1.87 -19.65 -9.94
CA ALA A 56 -0.81 -20.06 -10.85
C ALA A 56 0.00 -21.26 -10.34
N PHE A 57 0.17 -21.38 -9.02
CA PHE A 57 1.06 -22.38 -8.43
C PHE A 57 0.33 -23.45 -7.59
N GLU A 58 -0.97 -23.28 -7.35
CA GLU A 58 -1.80 -24.21 -6.54
C GLU A 58 -1.17 -24.59 -5.19
N LEU A 59 -0.45 -23.65 -4.56
CA LEU A 59 0.34 -23.94 -3.37
C LEU A 59 -0.56 -24.05 -2.14
N VAL A 60 -0.29 -25.05 -1.30
CA VAL A 60 -1.07 -25.31 -0.07
C VAL A 60 -0.12 -25.47 1.13
N GLY A 61 -0.57 -25.01 2.29
CA GLY A 61 0.12 -25.19 3.58
C GLY A 61 1.52 -24.56 3.60
N TRP A 62 2.54 -25.37 3.86
CA TRP A 62 3.93 -24.93 4.02
C TRP A 62 4.53 -24.31 2.76
N TRP A 63 4.14 -24.81 1.58
CA TRP A 63 4.63 -24.27 0.32
C TRP A 63 4.14 -22.84 0.07
N MET A 64 2.90 -22.54 0.48
CA MET A 64 2.36 -21.19 0.39
C MET A 64 3.07 -20.23 1.37
N PHE A 65 3.46 -20.73 2.55
CA PHE A 65 4.25 -19.97 3.51
C PHE A 65 5.66 -19.65 2.99
N ILE A 66 6.35 -20.62 2.40
CA ILE A 66 7.67 -20.40 1.78
C ILE A 66 7.56 -19.39 0.63
N TYR A 67 6.54 -19.53 -0.21
CA TYR A 67 6.28 -18.59 -1.30
C TYR A 67 6.02 -17.16 -0.80
N MET A 68 5.26 -17.01 0.27
CA MET A 68 5.03 -15.72 0.91
C MET A 68 6.35 -15.07 1.37
N ILE A 69 7.24 -15.84 2.00
CA ILE A 69 8.55 -15.36 2.43
C ILE A 69 9.39 -14.92 1.22
N LEU A 70 9.45 -15.74 0.17
CA LEU A 70 10.18 -15.41 -1.06
C LEU A 70 9.66 -14.11 -1.68
N MET A 71 8.35 -13.92 -1.73
CA MET A 71 7.74 -12.69 -2.24
C MET A 71 8.00 -11.50 -1.31
N TRP A 72 7.98 -11.69 0.01
CA TRP A 72 8.31 -10.63 0.96
C TRP A 72 9.77 -10.18 0.81
N PHE A 73 10.72 -11.10 0.61
CA PHE A 73 12.12 -10.73 0.43
C PHE A 73 12.43 -10.23 -0.98
N GLY A 74 11.83 -10.81 -2.02
CA GLY A 74 12.10 -10.46 -3.42
C GLY A 74 11.45 -9.14 -3.85
N PHE A 75 10.25 -8.85 -3.37
CA PHE A 75 9.47 -7.71 -3.86
C PHE A 75 10.01 -6.32 -3.46
N PRO A 76 10.60 -6.10 -2.26
CA PRO A 76 11.29 -4.85 -1.94
C PRO A 76 12.38 -4.49 -2.94
N TRP A 77 13.08 -5.48 -3.52
CA TRP A 77 14.05 -5.26 -4.58
C TRP A 77 13.36 -4.83 -5.88
N ILE A 78 12.27 -5.49 -6.26
CA ILE A 78 11.50 -5.13 -7.46
C ILE A 78 10.91 -3.73 -7.34
N LEU A 79 10.39 -3.35 -6.16
CA LEU A 79 9.88 -2.00 -5.91
C LEU A 79 10.97 -0.93 -5.95
N SER A 80 12.13 -1.23 -5.36
CA SER A 80 13.25 -0.27 -5.25
C SER A 80 13.94 -0.04 -6.59
N PHE A 81 14.02 -1.06 -7.45
CA PHE A 81 14.74 -0.98 -8.73
C PHE A 81 13.82 -0.81 -9.94
N GLY A 82 12.60 -1.35 -9.92
CA GLY A 82 11.73 -1.48 -11.10
C GLY A 82 10.62 -0.44 -11.23
N PHE A 83 9.80 -0.25 -10.19
CA PHE A 83 8.52 0.47 -10.35
C PHE A 83 8.54 1.91 -9.84
N PHE A 84 9.21 2.13 -8.72
CA PHE A 84 9.41 3.46 -8.19
C PHE A 84 10.91 3.74 -8.22
N ARG A 85 11.34 4.66 -9.09
CA ARG A 85 12.47 5.53 -8.77
C ARG A 85 12.07 6.39 -7.55
N PHE A 86 11.80 5.75 -6.41
CA PHE A 86 11.85 6.45 -5.14
C PHE A 86 13.20 7.13 -5.15
N ARG A 87 13.21 8.45 -4.93
CA ARG A 87 14.46 9.16 -4.64
C ARG A 87 15.01 8.48 -3.40
N TYR A 88 15.86 7.48 -3.61
CA TYR A 88 16.45 6.67 -2.57
C TYR A 88 17.41 7.59 -1.84
N ASP A 89 16.87 8.29 -0.86
CA ASP A 89 17.66 9.12 0.01
C ASP A 89 18.27 8.17 1.04
N LYS A 90 19.53 7.80 0.78
CA LYS A 90 20.30 6.82 1.56
C LYS A 90 20.30 7.13 3.06
N GLU A 91 20.10 8.40 3.41
CA GLU A 91 20.09 8.91 4.78
C GLU A 91 18.78 8.61 5.52
N ASN A 92 17.65 8.46 4.81
CA ASN A 92 16.33 8.30 5.40
C ASN A 92 15.72 6.89 5.22
N TRP A 93 16.29 6.05 4.34
CA TRP A 93 15.76 4.72 4.05
C TRP A 93 16.81 3.64 4.27
N SER A 94 16.81 3.06 5.47
CA SER A 94 17.61 1.89 5.79
C SER A 94 16.92 0.59 5.35
N TRP A 95 17.69 -0.41 4.94
CA TRP A 95 17.18 -1.75 4.58
C TRP A 95 16.26 -2.36 5.65
N LYS A 96 16.56 -2.07 6.92
CA LYS A 96 15.76 -2.51 8.07
C LYS A 96 14.38 -1.86 8.07
N GLU A 97 14.29 -0.57 7.77
CA GLU A 97 13.01 0.13 7.66
C GLU A 97 12.21 -0.37 6.46
N ILE A 98 12.84 -0.60 5.31
CA ILE A 98 12.16 -1.14 4.12
C ILE A 98 11.52 -2.51 4.41
N LEU A 99 12.23 -3.38 5.12
CA LEU A 99 11.73 -4.70 5.47
C LEU A 99 10.61 -4.63 6.53
N LYS A 100 10.79 -3.79 7.55
CA LYS A 100 9.85 -3.63 8.67
C LYS A 100 8.57 -2.91 8.26
N GLU A 101 8.68 -1.86 7.46
CA GLU A 101 7.56 -1.01 7.04
C GLU A 101 6.62 -1.82 6.15
N GLY A 102 5.36 -1.97 6.55
CA GLY A 102 4.36 -2.69 5.76
C GLY A 102 4.53 -4.22 5.72
N ALA A 103 5.36 -4.82 6.57
CA ALA A 103 5.43 -6.27 6.74
C ALA A 103 4.06 -6.88 7.14
N GLY A 104 3.41 -6.25 8.13
CA GLY A 104 2.11 -6.71 8.62
C GLY A 104 1.00 -6.60 7.58
N ILE A 105 0.94 -5.50 6.80
CA ILE A 105 -0.11 -5.33 5.78
C ILE A 105 0.09 -6.28 4.60
N PHE A 106 1.35 -6.52 4.19
CA PHE A 106 1.67 -7.53 3.19
C PHE A 106 1.18 -8.90 3.62
N PHE A 107 1.53 -9.32 4.85
CA PHE A 107 1.09 -10.60 5.41
C PHE A 107 -0.43 -10.71 5.45
N LEU A 108 -1.12 -9.68 5.97
CA LEU A 108 -2.56 -9.71 6.14
C LEU A 108 -3.30 -9.74 4.80
N THR A 109 -2.90 -8.92 3.84
CA THR A 109 -3.50 -8.92 2.49
C THR A 109 -3.22 -10.22 1.75
N PHE A 110 -2.01 -10.76 1.85
CA PHE A 110 -1.66 -12.06 1.30
C PHE A 110 -2.53 -13.18 1.87
N MET A 111 -2.64 -13.26 3.20
CA MET A 111 -3.43 -14.28 3.88
C MET A 111 -4.91 -14.18 3.52
N LEU A 112 -5.47 -12.97 3.54
CA LEU A 112 -6.89 -12.75 3.23
C LEU A 112 -7.21 -13.13 1.79
N VAL A 113 -6.42 -12.62 0.83
CA VAL A 113 -6.66 -12.90 -0.59
C VAL A 113 -6.45 -14.38 -0.89
N SER A 114 -5.33 -14.97 -0.44
CA SER A 114 -5.07 -16.38 -0.68
C SER A 114 -6.14 -17.29 -0.06
N THR A 115 -6.62 -16.98 1.15
CA THR A 115 -7.70 -17.74 1.79
C THR A 115 -8.99 -17.62 1.01
N VAL A 116 -9.40 -16.41 0.62
CA VAL A 116 -10.62 -16.19 -0.18
C VAL A 116 -10.56 -16.97 -1.49
N PHE A 117 -9.47 -16.86 -2.24
CA PHE A 117 -9.33 -17.56 -3.52
C PHE A 117 -9.24 -19.08 -3.36
N HIS A 118 -8.56 -19.56 -2.32
CA HIS A 118 -8.49 -20.98 -2.02
C HIS A 118 -9.87 -21.52 -1.63
N THR A 119 -10.65 -20.79 -0.82
CA THR A 119 -12.03 -21.15 -0.51
C THR A 119 -12.88 -21.16 -1.78
N ILE A 120 -12.82 -20.13 -2.62
CA ILE A 120 -13.61 -20.10 -3.87
C ILE A 120 -13.29 -21.31 -4.77
N LYS A 121 -12.00 -21.67 -4.89
CA LYS A 121 -11.55 -22.76 -5.77
C LYS A 121 -11.93 -24.16 -5.27
N TYR A 122 -11.87 -24.39 -3.96
CA TYR A 122 -12.04 -25.74 -3.40
C TYR A 122 -13.39 -25.95 -2.69
N PHE A 123 -14.25 -24.92 -2.58
CA PHE A 123 -15.53 -25.04 -1.92
C PHE A 123 -16.64 -25.39 -2.91
N PRO A 124 -17.29 -26.57 -2.77
CA PRO A 124 -18.16 -27.16 -3.80
C PRO A 124 -19.48 -26.40 -4.05
N ILE A 125 -19.79 -25.38 -3.23
CA ILE A 125 -20.96 -24.51 -3.45
C ILE A 125 -20.79 -23.63 -4.69
N PHE A 126 -19.54 -23.29 -5.08
CA PHE A 126 -19.27 -22.45 -6.24
C PHE A 126 -19.24 -23.25 -7.55
N ASP A 127 -18.89 -24.54 -7.53
CA ASP A 127 -18.99 -25.41 -8.71
C ASP A 127 -20.44 -25.48 -9.22
N HIS A 128 -21.40 -25.58 -8.29
CA HIS A 128 -22.81 -25.62 -8.63
C HIS A 128 -23.37 -24.27 -9.14
N PHE A 129 -22.78 -23.14 -8.74
CA PHE A 129 -23.21 -21.79 -9.12
C PHE A 129 -22.51 -21.25 -10.39
N ILE A 130 -21.29 -21.70 -10.68
CA ILE A 130 -20.48 -21.23 -11.80
C ILE A 130 -20.56 -22.17 -13.02
N GLY A 131 -21.14 -23.37 -12.87
CA GLY A 131 -21.52 -24.21 -14.00
C GLY A 131 -20.33 -24.65 -14.84
N LEU A 132 -19.29 -25.17 -14.18
CA LEU A 132 -18.15 -25.83 -14.82
C LEU A 132 -18.10 -27.30 -14.43
#